data_AF-A0A183A764-F1
#
_entry.id   AF-A0A183A764-F1
#
_cell.length_a   1.000
_cell.length_b   1.000
_cell.length_c   1.000
_cell.angle_alpha   90.00
_cell.angle_beta   90.00
_cell.angle_gamma   90.00
#
_symmetry.space_group_name_H-M   'P 1'
#
loop_
_entity.id
_entity.type
_entity.pdbx_description
1 polymer ?
#
loop_
_entity_poly.entity_id
_entity_poly.type
_entity_poly.pdbx_seq_one_letter_code
_entity_poly.pdbx_strand_id
1 'polypeptide(L)'
;MAFHPQVWIDLDSMRSVDDLMDGMAMAVENAFVVLILFSKAYKDSSNTRSEAQYAYHMRKPLLFLRVQPAYRPDGWLGIMLGARIYLDFSGKYPFEKKFEELLFSVHKAANRDPEMIDSITAVDRPNKCVEPIQSEPKPTSAPPVTSTETPEPPTYITWDEEETTAWLKRSNVEWHSEEALTGGHLLFLSKLAKDSPEFFYETLKNFGGLSNLTMLMNFTTALHQLSS
;
A
#
# COMPACT_ATOMS: atom_id res chain seq x y z
N MET A 1 -14.45 -27.32 8.99
CA MET A 1 -14.97 -25.93 8.96
C MET A 1 -14.70 -25.38 7.57
N ALA A 2 -15.72 -24.88 6.87
CA ALA A 2 -15.52 -24.22 5.59
C ALA A 2 -14.82 -22.87 5.83
N PHE A 3 -13.76 -22.60 5.08
CA PHE A 3 -13.04 -21.32 5.13
C PHE A 3 -13.85 -20.28 4.33
N HIS A 4 -14.39 -19.29 5.02
CA HIS A 4 -15.11 -18.16 4.42
C HIS A 4 -14.32 -16.88 4.69
N PRO A 5 -13.42 -16.47 3.79
CA PRO A 5 -12.68 -15.23 3.96
C PRO A 5 -13.63 -14.04 3.79
N GLN A 6 -13.50 -13.03 4.66
CA GLN A 6 -14.09 -11.73 4.41
C GLN A 6 -13.33 -11.08 3.25
N VAL A 7 -14.05 -10.70 2.20
CA VAL A 7 -13.46 -10.10 1.00
C VAL A 7 -13.86 -8.64 0.94
N TRP A 8 -12.87 -7.78 0.76
CA TRP A 8 -13.04 -6.38 0.42
C TRP A 8 -12.57 -6.19 -1.02
N ILE A 9 -13.31 -5.39 -1.79
CA ILE A 9 -13.01 -5.09 -3.20
C ILE A 9 -13.08 -3.58 -3.32
N ASP A 10 -12.01 -3.00 -3.88
CA ASP A 10 -12.04 -1.61 -4.32
C ASP A 10 -12.97 -1.54 -5.55
N LEU A 11 -14.18 -1.05 -5.33
CA LEU A 11 -15.09 -0.66 -6.39
C LEU A 11 -15.08 0.86 -6.36
N ASP A 12 -14.88 1.49 -7.54
CA ASP A 12 -14.88 2.95 -7.79
C ASP A 12 -16.21 3.67 -7.38
N SER A 13 -17.03 3.09 -6.51
CA SER A 13 -18.32 3.57 -6.01
C SER A 13 -18.41 3.52 -4.48
N MET A 14 -17.35 3.93 -3.78
CA MET A 14 -17.41 4.27 -2.35
C MET A 14 -18.07 5.64 -2.21
N ARG A 15 -19.28 5.64 -1.64
CA ARG A 15 -20.22 6.76 -1.59
C ARG A 15 -19.93 7.75 -0.45
N SER A 16 -18.72 8.26 -0.34
CA SER A 16 -18.42 9.48 0.44
C SER A 16 -16.93 9.78 0.29
N VAL A 17 -16.64 11.03 -0.07
CA VAL A 17 -15.29 11.55 -0.35
C VAL A 17 -14.37 11.48 0.88
N ASP A 18 -14.96 11.37 2.08
CA ASP A 18 -14.23 11.33 3.36
C ASP A 18 -13.63 9.95 3.72
N ASP A 19 -14.01 8.86 3.05
CA ASP A 19 -13.75 7.48 3.54
C ASP A 19 -12.92 6.62 2.56
N LEU A 20 -12.47 7.21 1.44
CA LEU A 20 -11.75 6.47 0.39
C LEU A 20 -10.36 6.06 0.88
N MET A 21 -9.56 7.03 1.32
CA MET A 21 -8.17 6.81 1.74
C MET A 21 -8.07 5.99 3.03
N ASP A 22 -8.89 6.31 4.03
CA ASP A 22 -8.91 5.60 5.32
C ASP A 22 -9.50 4.18 5.17
N GLY A 23 -10.57 4.03 4.37
CA GLY A 23 -11.14 2.72 4.05
C GLY A 23 -10.16 1.80 3.30
N MET A 24 -9.45 2.33 2.29
CA MET A 24 -8.40 1.60 1.57
C MET A 24 -7.24 1.22 2.50
N ALA A 25 -6.77 2.16 3.33
CA ALA A 25 -5.68 1.91 4.27
C ALA A 25 -6.07 0.84 5.29
N MET A 26 -7.26 0.93 5.88
CA MET A 26 -7.80 -0.06 6.82
C MET A 26 -7.96 -1.43 6.16
N ALA A 27 -8.43 -1.49 4.92
CA ALA A 27 -8.58 -2.75 4.20
C ALA A 27 -7.23 -3.45 4.01
N VAL A 28 -6.22 -2.72 3.55
CA VAL A 28 -4.86 -3.26 3.36
C VAL A 28 -4.23 -3.62 4.71
N GLU A 29 -4.33 -2.76 5.72
CA GLU A 29 -3.76 -2.99 7.06
C GLU A 29 -4.35 -4.22 7.75
N ASN A 30 -5.65 -4.49 7.58
CA ASN A 30 -6.30 -5.65 8.19
C ASN A 30 -6.28 -6.89 7.29
N ALA A 31 -5.93 -6.76 6.02
CA ALA A 31 -5.83 -7.91 5.11
C ALA A 31 -4.71 -8.86 5.53
N PHE A 32 -5.01 -10.15 5.49
CA PHE A 32 -4.02 -11.22 5.62
C PHE A 32 -3.33 -11.54 4.27
N VAL A 33 -3.99 -11.22 3.15
CA VAL A 33 -3.47 -11.33 1.79
C VAL A 33 -4.12 -10.30 0.90
N VAL A 34 -3.38 -9.75 -0.04
CA VAL A 34 -3.88 -8.80 -1.05
C VAL A 34 -3.78 -9.46 -2.43
N LEU A 35 -4.90 -9.48 -3.15
CA LEU A 35 -4.98 -10.00 -4.51
C LEU A 35 -4.81 -8.86 -5.51
N ILE A 36 -3.77 -8.93 -6.35
CA ILE A 36 -3.51 -7.94 -7.39
C ILE A 36 -4.01 -8.50 -8.72
N LEU A 37 -5.21 -8.06 -9.15
CA LEU A 37 -5.83 -8.45 -10.41
C LEU A 37 -5.32 -7.53 -11.54
N PHE A 38 -4.15 -7.86 -12.08
CA PHE A 38 -3.46 -6.95 -12.98
C PHE A 38 -3.90 -7.06 -14.45
N SER A 39 -4.01 -5.88 -15.05
CA SER A 39 -4.34 -5.61 -16.45
C SER A 39 -3.69 -4.29 -16.87
N LYS A 40 -3.87 -3.88 -18.13
CA LYS A 40 -3.47 -2.55 -18.60
C LYS A 40 -4.22 -1.45 -17.85
N ALA A 41 -5.54 -1.57 -17.69
CA ALA A 41 -6.34 -0.61 -16.94
C ALA A 41 -5.90 -0.49 -15.48
N TYR A 42 -5.58 -1.64 -14.85
CA TYR A 42 -5.03 -1.66 -13.49
C TYR A 42 -3.67 -0.92 -13.40
N LYS A 43 -2.80 -1.06 -14.40
CA LYS A 43 -1.50 -0.37 -14.40
C LYS A 43 -1.63 1.14 -14.61
N ASP A 44 -2.60 1.54 -15.44
CA ASP A 44 -2.78 2.92 -15.88
C ASP A 44 -3.58 3.77 -14.86
N SER A 45 -4.22 3.16 -13.87
CA SER A 45 -4.93 3.86 -12.78
C SER A 45 -3.99 4.29 -11.63
N SER A 46 -4.17 5.53 -11.15
CA SER A 46 -3.38 6.09 -10.03
C SER A 46 -3.78 5.47 -8.68
N ASN A 47 -5.07 5.18 -8.50
CA ASN A 47 -5.61 4.64 -7.25
C ASN A 47 -5.08 3.23 -7.02
N THR A 48 -5.23 2.35 -8.01
CA THR A 48 -4.72 0.97 -7.96
C THR A 48 -3.20 0.90 -7.78
N ARG A 49 -2.46 1.85 -8.37
CA ARG A 49 -1.01 1.96 -8.16
C ARG A 49 -0.70 2.27 -6.70
N SER A 50 -1.42 3.22 -6.11
CA SER A 50 -1.21 3.66 -4.74
C SER A 50 -1.55 2.57 -3.74
N GLU A 51 -2.67 1.86 -3.94
CA GLU A 51 -3.05 0.69 -3.14
C GLU A 51 -2.02 -0.44 -3.21
N ALA A 52 -1.57 -0.78 -4.42
CA ALA A 52 -0.57 -1.83 -4.64
C ALA A 52 0.75 -1.48 -3.97
N GLN A 53 1.18 -0.22 -4.10
CA GLN A 53 2.37 0.28 -3.43
C GLN A 53 2.19 0.23 -1.92
N TYR A 54 1.05 0.66 -1.38
CA TYR A 54 0.79 0.61 0.05
C TYR A 54 0.84 -0.82 0.60
N ALA A 55 0.17 -1.77 -0.06
CA ALA A 55 0.22 -3.19 0.31
C ALA A 55 1.65 -3.77 0.25
N TYR A 56 2.43 -3.37 -0.75
CA TYR A 56 3.84 -3.76 -0.87
C TYR A 56 4.69 -3.20 0.28
N HIS A 57 4.52 -1.93 0.64
CA HIS A 57 5.26 -1.30 1.75
C HIS A 57 4.88 -1.90 3.10
N MET A 58 3.60 -2.20 3.31
CA MET A 58 3.10 -2.88 4.51
C MET A 58 3.51 -4.36 4.59
N ARG A 59 4.35 -4.83 3.66
CA ARG A 59 4.83 -6.21 3.52
C ARG A 59 3.69 -7.22 3.54
N LYS A 60 2.55 -6.85 2.95
CA LYS A 60 1.41 -7.74 2.86
C LYS A 60 1.72 -8.87 1.88
N PRO A 61 1.28 -10.11 2.18
CA PRO A 61 1.27 -11.18 1.20
C PRO A 61 0.55 -10.75 -0.09
N LEU A 62 1.28 -10.64 -1.20
CA LEU A 62 0.71 -10.28 -2.50
C LEU A 62 0.54 -11.52 -3.38
N LEU A 63 -0.68 -11.74 -3.89
CA LEU A 63 -0.96 -12.75 -4.91
C LEU A 63 -1.36 -12.07 -6.21
N PHE A 64 -0.55 -12.27 -7.24
CA PHE A 64 -0.77 -11.65 -8.55
C PHE A 64 -1.64 -12.54 -9.44
N LEU A 65 -2.69 -11.95 -10.02
CA LEU A 65 -3.63 -12.60 -10.92
C LEU A 65 -3.68 -11.85 -12.25
N ARG A 66 -3.27 -12.51 -13.34
CA ARG A 66 -3.38 -11.94 -14.68
C ARG A 66 -4.80 -12.10 -15.17
N VAL A 67 -5.53 -11.00 -15.31
CA VAL A 67 -6.92 -11.03 -15.78
C VAL A 67 -7.07 -10.62 -17.25
N GLN A 68 -6.04 -10.01 -17.84
CA GLN A 68 -6.04 -9.63 -19.27
C GLN A 68 -5.21 -10.61 -20.13
N PRO A 69 -5.75 -11.11 -21.26
CA PRO A 69 -5.04 -12.01 -22.17
C PRO A 69 -3.76 -11.40 -22.71
N ALA A 70 -2.68 -12.19 -22.68
CA ALA A 70 -1.35 -11.82 -23.19
C ALA A 70 -0.75 -10.52 -22.61
N TYR A 71 -1.33 -9.95 -21.55
CA TYR A 71 -0.78 -8.78 -20.90
C TYR A 71 0.52 -9.14 -20.17
N ARG A 72 1.53 -8.29 -20.33
CA ARG A 72 2.83 -8.40 -19.66
C ARG A 72 3.04 -7.13 -18.85
N PRO A 73 3.14 -7.22 -17.52
CA PRO A 73 3.38 -6.04 -16.71
C PRO A 73 4.79 -5.50 -16.94
N ASP A 74 4.90 -4.19 -16.95
CA ASP A 74 6.12 -3.41 -17.18
C ASP A 74 6.12 -2.18 -16.25
N GLY A 75 7.23 -1.43 -16.22
CA GLY A 75 7.38 -0.27 -15.34
C GLY A 75 7.21 -0.63 -13.85
N TRP A 76 6.45 0.18 -13.12
CA TRP A 76 6.23 0.02 -11.68
C TRP A 76 5.65 -1.36 -11.32
N LEU A 77 4.68 -1.84 -12.11
CA LEU A 77 4.01 -3.11 -11.88
C LEU A 77 4.93 -4.29 -12.21
N GLY A 78 5.76 -4.15 -13.25
CA GLY A 78 6.77 -5.15 -13.59
C GLY A 78 7.84 -5.29 -12.50
N ILE A 79 8.29 -4.17 -11.92
CA ILE A 79 9.24 -4.15 -10.79
C ILE A 79 8.61 -4.80 -9.55
N MET A 80 7.37 -4.46 -9.23
CA MET A 80 6.65 -5.01 -8.07
C MET A 80 6.40 -6.52 -8.21
N LEU A 81 6.01 -6.98 -9.39
CA LEU A 81 5.89 -8.41 -9.67
C LEU A 81 7.25 -9.10 -9.56
N GLY A 82 8.30 -8.51 -10.15
CA GLY A 82 9.66 -9.04 -10.08
C GLY A 82 9.75 -10.49 -10.59
N ALA A 83 10.36 -11.37 -9.79
CA ALA A 83 10.44 -12.80 -10.08
C ALA A 83 9.25 -13.60 -9.53
N ARG A 84 8.23 -12.93 -8.97
CA ARG A 84 7.05 -13.61 -8.43
C ARG A 84 6.22 -14.19 -9.54
N ILE A 85 5.54 -15.26 -9.17
CA ILE A 85 4.69 -16.00 -10.09
C ILE A 85 3.25 -15.54 -9.87
N TYR A 86 2.49 -15.58 -10.96
CA TYR A 86 1.10 -15.16 -10.99
C TYR A 86 0.20 -16.29 -11.47
N LEU A 87 -1.06 -16.28 -11.06
CA LEU A 87 -2.08 -17.15 -11.62
C LEU A 87 -2.72 -16.47 -12.83
N ASP A 88 -3.02 -17.26 -13.85
CA ASP A 88 -3.54 -16.76 -15.11
C ASP A 88 -5.05 -16.97 -15.21
N PHE A 89 -5.80 -15.89 -14.96
CA PHE A 89 -7.26 -15.80 -15.05
C PHE A 89 -7.73 -15.13 -16.35
N SER A 90 -6.84 -14.97 -17.33
CA SER A 90 -7.16 -14.31 -18.62
C SER A 90 -8.04 -15.13 -19.57
N GLY A 91 -8.68 -16.20 -19.10
CA GLY A 91 -9.50 -17.10 -19.93
C GLY A 91 -8.71 -18.17 -20.70
N LYS A 92 -7.38 -18.27 -20.50
CA LYS A 92 -6.54 -19.32 -21.11
C LYS A 92 -6.83 -20.72 -20.55
N TYR A 93 -7.28 -20.80 -19.30
CA TYR A 93 -7.55 -22.05 -18.58
C TYR A 93 -8.97 -22.02 -18.01
N PRO A 94 -9.60 -23.19 -17.73
CA PRO A 94 -10.89 -23.24 -17.05
C PRO A 94 -10.84 -22.51 -15.72
N PHE A 95 -11.84 -21.67 -15.47
CA PHE A 95 -11.91 -20.81 -14.28
C PHE A 95 -11.89 -21.65 -13.00
N GLU A 96 -12.68 -22.71 -12.94
CA GLU A 96 -12.88 -23.55 -11.75
C GLU A 96 -11.54 -24.13 -11.26
N LYS A 97 -10.73 -24.66 -12.19
CA LYS A 97 -9.42 -25.22 -11.87
C LYS A 97 -8.45 -24.17 -11.34
N LYS A 98 -8.43 -22.97 -11.94
CA LYS A 98 -7.59 -21.87 -11.46
C LYS A 98 -8.08 -21.28 -10.15
N PHE A 99 -9.38 -21.32 -9.92
CA PHE A 99 -9.98 -20.89 -8.67
C PHE A 99 -9.58 -21.82 -7.51
N GLU A 100 -9.51 -23.13 -7.73
CA GLU A 100 -8.96 -24.08 -6.75
C GLU A 100 -7.48 -23.80 -6.43
N GLU A 101 -6.65 -23.51 -7.45
CA GLU A 101 -5.24 -23.11 -7.26
C GLU A 101 -5.12 -21.81 -6.46
N LEU A 102 -6.02 -20.85 -6.71
CA LEU A 102 -6.10 -19.59 -5.96
C LEU A 102 -6.47 -19.84 -4.50
N LEU A 103 -7.52 -20.61 -4.23
CA LEU A 103 -7.94 -20.95 -2.87
C LEU A 103 -6.81 -21.62 -2.08
N PHE A 104 -6.09 -22.54 -2.70
CA PHE A 104 -4.92 -23.16 -2.07
C PHE A 104 -3.84 -22.12 -1.72
N SER A 105 -3.56 -21.18 -2.64
CA SER A 105 -2.58 -20.12 -2.43
C SER A 105 -3.00 -19.14 -1.31
N VAL A 106 -4.28 -18.80 -1.24
CA VAL A 106 -4.87 -17.96 -0.18
C VAL A 106 -4.80 -18.65 1.18
N HIS A 107 -5.21 -19.92 1.28
CA HIS A 107 -5.07 -20.69 2.52
C HIS A 107 -3.62 -20.82 2.98
N LYS A 108 -2.69 -20.95 2.04
CA LYS A 108 -1.28 -21.03 2.35
C LYS A 108 -0.72 -19.70 2.85
N ALA A 109 -1.18 -18.57 2.30
CA ALA A 109 -0.83 -17.25 2.79
C ALA A 109 -1.41 -16.99 4.19
N ALA A 110 -2.65 -17.42 4.46
CA ALA A 110 -3.30 -17.25 5.76
C ALA A 110 -2.62 -18.03 6.92
N ASN A 111 -1.89 -19.11 6.61
CA ASN A 111 -1.25 -19.98 7.61
C ASN A 111 0.28 -19.76 7.73
N ARG A 112 0.85 -18.71 7.12
CA ARG A 112 2.29 -18.46 7.12
C ARG A 112 2.64 -17.09 7.69
N ASP A 113 3.80 -17.01 8.34
CA ASP A 113 4.45 -15.74 8.67
C ASP A 113 4.86 -14.97 7.39
N PRO A 114 4.78 -13.63 7.40
CA PRO A 114 4.87 -12.77 6.21
C PRO A 114 6.22 -12.74 5.46
N GLU A 115 7.25 -13.45 5.93
CA GLU A 115 8.61 -13.36 5.35
C GLU A 115 8.95 -14.37 4.25
N MET A 116 8.07 -15.33 3.90
CA MET A 116 8.44 -16.43 2.98
C MET A 116 7.39 -16.76 1.91
N ILE A 117 7.12 -15.82 1.00
CA ILE A 117 6.17 -15.99 -0.12
C ILE A 117 6.86 -15.97 -1.49
N ASP A 118 8.16 -15.64 -1.57
CA ASP A 118 8.90 -15.63 -2.85
C ASP A 118 9.19 -17.03 -3.45
N SER A 119 8.78 -18.14 -2.80
CA SER A 119 9.09 -19.50 -3.28
C SER A 119 7.90 -20.35 -3.71
N ILE A 120 6.68 -19.82 -3.81
CA ILE A 120 5.48 -20.65 -4.09
C ILE A 120 5.04 -20.47 -5.53
N THR A 121 5.71 -21.17 -6.45
CA THR A 121 5.12 -21.94 -7.58
C THR A 121 6.26 -22.47 -8.46
N ALA A 122 7.14 -23.28 -7.87
CA ALA A 122 8.01 -24.14 -8.67
C ALA A 122 7.16 -25.26 -9.30
N VAL A 123 6.52 -24.97 -10.44
CA VAL A 123 6.17 -25.99 -11.43
C VAL A 123 6.64 -25.48 -12.79
N ASP A 124 7.60 -26.21 -13.34
CA ASP A 124 8.30 -26.08 -14.62
C ASP A 124 9.17 -24.83 -14.90
N ARG A 125 10.45 -24.94 -14.52
CA ARG A 125 11.58 -24.57 -15.40
C ARG A 125 12.75 -25.57 -15.24
N PRO A 126 13.49 -25.91 -16.31
CA PRO A 126 14.74 -26.64 -16.21
C PRO A 126 15.93 -25.73 -15.84
N ASN A 127 16.74 -26.18 -14.86
CA ASN A 127 18.22 -26.12 -14.70
C ASN A 127 19.00 -24.94 -15.35
N LYS A 128 20.00 -24.28 -14.73
CA LYS A 128 20.87 -24.60 -13.57
C LYS A 128 21.79 -23.39 -13.25
N CYS A 129 22.20 -23.26 -11.97
CA CYS A 129 23.55 -22.88 -11.44
C CYS A 129 24.11 -21.45 -11.67
N VAL A 130 24.80 -20.74 -10.74
CA VAL A 130 25.64 -21.08 -9.56
C VAL A 130 25.69 -19.91 -8.55
N GLU A 131 25.89 -20.24 -7.27
CA GLU A 131 26.30 -19.46 -6.07
C GLU A 131 27.70 -18.77 -6.15
N PRO A 132 28.11 -17.83 -5.23
CA PRO A 132 28.61 -18.15 -3.86
C PRO A 132 28.37 -17.13 -2.71
N ILE A 133 27.88 -17.65 -1.56
CA ILE A 133 28.52 -17.73 -0.21
C ILE A 133 29.00 -16.44 0.56
N GLN A 134 28.33 -16.21 1.73
CA GLN A 134 28.76 -15.78 3.10
C GLN A 134 29.38 -14.37 3.32
N SER A 135 29.26 -13.64 4.45
CA SER A 135 29.10 -13.96 5.89
C SER A 135 28.74 -12.71 6.73
N GLU A 136 28.02 -12.89 7.85
CA GLU A 136 27.83 -11.98 9.01
C GLU A 136 29.06 -12.01 9.97
N PRO A 137 29.27 -11.10 10.97
CA PRO A 137 28.42 -11.01 12.20
C PRO A 137 28.31 -9.65 12.96
N LYS A 138 27.39 -9.64 13.94
CA LYS A 138 27.02 -8.62 14.96
C LYS A 138 27.93 -8.68 16.22
N PRO A 139 28.04 -7.61 17.06
CA PRO A 139 27.36 -7.56 18.40
C PRO A 139 26.91 -6.11 18.82
N THR A 140 25.69 -5.89 19.31
CA THR A 140 25.22 -5.77 20.72
C THR A 140 25.87 -4.66 21.60
N SER A 141 25.10 -3.60 21.94
CA SER A 141 24.76 -3.21 23.33
C SER A 141 23.86 -1.95 23.40
N ALA A 142 22.79 -1.99 24.21
CA ALA A 142 22.09 -0.84 24.82
C ALA A 142 22.48 -0.76 26.33
N PRO A 143 21.92 0.08 27.24
CA PRO A 143 20.99 1.25 27.18
C PRO A 143 21.61 2.45 28.03
N PRO A 144 20.93 3.47 28.67
CA PRO A 144 19.50 3.57 29.04
C PRO A 144 18.78 4.96 29.17
N VAL A 145 17.44 4.80 29.34
CA VAL A 145 16.40 5.54 30.11
C VAL A 145 15.75 6.88 29.67
N THR A 146 14.40 6.78 29.63
CA THR A 146 13.35 7.66 30.20
C THR A 146 12.79 8.81 29.35
N SER A 147 11.56 8.63 28.84
CA SER A 147 10.34 9.22 29.41
C SER A 147 9.11 8.79 28.61
N THR A 148 8.16 8.16 29.31
CA THR A 148 6.78 7.90 28.92
C THR A 148 5.97 9.20 28.88
N GLU A 149 5.46 9.58 27.72
CA GLU A 149 4.29 10.46 27.59
C GLU A 149 3.28 9.80 26.65
N THR A 150 2.10 9.53 27.19
CA THR A 150 0.92 9.07 26.47
C THR A 150 0.38 10.24 25.65
N PRO A 151 0.31 10.17 24.30
CA PRO A 151 -0.22 11.28 23.53
C PRO A 151 -1.75 11.29 23.59
N GLU A 152 -2.31 12.41 24.03
CA GLU A 152 -3.73 12.74 23.81
C GLU A 152 -4.03 12.73 22.31
N PRO A 153 -5.26 12.35 21.89
CA PRO A 153 -5.60 12.31 20.48
C PRO A 153 -5.49 13.72 19.87
N PRO A 154 -4.83 13.88 18.71
CA PRO A 154 -4.67 15.18 18.09
C PRO A 154 -6.03 15.82 17.78
N THR A 155 -6.18 17.09 18.15
CA THR A 155 -7.44 17.86 18.06
C THR A 155 -7.96 18.00 16.62
N TYR A 156 -7.10 17.85 15.61
CA TYR A 156 -7.45 18.01 14.20
C TYR A 156 -8.08 16.78 13.56
N ILE A 157 -8.16 15.63 14.25
CA ILE A 157 -8.75 14.40 13.68
C ILE A 157 -10.22 14.62 13.30
N THR A 158 -10.95 15.43 14.07
CA THR A 158 -12.38 15.71 13.84
C THR A 158 -12.62 16.88 12.89
N TRP A 159 -11.59 17.39 12.21
CA TRP A 159 -11.75 18.53 11.31
C TRP A 159 -12.45 18.12 10.02
N ASP A 160 -13.50 18.88 9.69
CA ASP A 160 -14.19 18.78 8.41
C ASP A 160 -13.39 19.52 7.31
N GLU A 161 -13.86 19.42 6.06
CA GLU A 161 -13.23 20.07 4.89
C GLU A 161 -13.05 21.60 5.08
N GLU A 162 -14.00 22.27 5.72
CA GLU A 162 -13.99 23.72 5.92
C GLU A 162 -12.89 24.15 6.90
N GLU A 163 -12.75 23.44 8.02
CA GLU A 163 -11.72 23.69 9.04
C GLU A 163 -10.33 23.38 8.50
N THR A 164 -10.21 22.30 7.74
CA THR A 164 -8.96 21.89 7.08
C THR A 164 -8.54 22.90 6.02
N THR A 165 -9.48 23.43 5.25
CA THR A 165 -9.23 24.49 4.26
C THR A 165 -8.83 25.80 4.93
N ALA A 166 -9.43 26.14 6.08
CA ALA A 166 -9.03 27.30 6.88
C ALA A 166 -7.59 27.15 7.39
N TRP A 167 -7.20 25.94 7.81
CA TRP A 167 -5.83 25.62 8.19
C TRP A 167 -4.84 25.73 7.03
N LEU A 168 -5.17 25.20 5.84
CA LEU A 168 -4.33 25.32 4.64
C LEU A 168 -4.04 26.80 4.31
N LYS A 169 -5.09 27.63 4.33
CA LYS A 169 -4.97 29.09 4.12
C LYS A 169 -4.12 29.77 5.19
N ARG A 170 -4.34 29.43 6.46
CA ARG A 170 -3.59 30.01 7.59
C ARG A 170 -2.12 29.64 7.57
N SER A 171 -1.80 28.43 7.12
CA SER A 171 -0.44 27.89 7.06
C SER A 171 0.28 28.25 5.76
N ASN A 172 -0.37 28.98 4.84
CA ASN A 172 0.14 29.30 3.51
C ASN A 172 0.58 28.06 2.72
N VAL A 173 -0.23 27.01 2.82
CA VAL A 173 -0.02 25.72 2.17
C VAL A 173 -0.99 25.62 1.00
N GLU A 174 -0.45 25.29 -0.17
CA GLU A 174 -1.25 25.05 -1.36
C GLU A 174 -1.61 23.56 -1.44
N TRP A 175 -2.82 23.26 -1.89
CA TRP A 175 -3.28 21.92 -2.19
C TRP A 175 -4.06 21.99 -3.51
N HIS A 176 -3.60 21.25 -4.52
CA HIS A 176 -4.12 21.35 -5.88
C HIS A 176 -4.85 20.07 -6.33
N SER A 177 -5.17 19.17 -5.41
CA SER A 177 -5.98 18.00 -5.73
C SER A 177 -7.43 18.38 -6.03
N GLU A 178 -8.12 17.53 -6.80
CA GLU A 178 -9.57 17.56 -6.93
C GLU A 178 -10.27 17.09 -5.63
N GLU A 179 -9.54 16.35 -4.77
CA GLU A 179 -10.01 15.86 -3.47
C GLU A 179 -9.73 16.88 -2.35
N ALA A 180 -10.76 17.20 -1.55
CA ALA A 180 -10.60 18.07 -0.39
C ALA A 180 -9.88 17.33 0.76
N LEU A 181 -8.96 18.02 1.44
CA LEU A 181 -8.34 17.49 2.65
C LEU A 181 -9.28 17.59 3.85
N THR A 182 -9.24 16.57 4.71
CA THR A 182 -9.96 16.52 5.99
C THR A 182 -8.98 16.23 7.11
N GLY A 183 -9.44 16.30 8.36
CA GLY A 183 -8.68 15.94 9.54
C GLY A 183 -8.11 14.52 9.49
N GLY A 184 -8.90 13.57 8.98
CA GLY A 184 -8.49 12.17 8.75
C GLY A 184 -7.34 12.07 7.76
N HIS A 185 -7.44 12.76 6.61
CA HIS A 185 -6.35 12.82 5.63
C HIS A 185 -5.05 13.36 6.22
N LEU A 186 -5.12 14.40 7.05
CA LEU A 186 -3.93 14.95 7.72
C LEU A 186 -3.33 13.98 8.74
N LEU A 187 -4.15 13.24 9.48
CA LEU A 187 -3.68 12.21 10.40
C LEU A 187 -2.97 11.08 9.63
N PHE A 188 -3.58 10.60 8.55
CA PHE A 188 -2.99 9.61 7.67
C PHE A 188 -1.65 10.08 7.13
N LEU A 189 -1.59 11.30 6.56
CA LEU A 189 -0.35 11.88 6.04
C LEU A 189 0.72 12.03 7.13
N SER A 190 0.33 12.38 8.36
CA SER A 190 1.23 12.49 9.52
C SER A 190 1.80 11.12 9.94
N LYS A 191 0.95 10.10 9.98
CA LYS A 191 1.37 8.71 10.23
C LYS A 191 2.27 8.20 9.11
N LEU A 192 1.89 8.46 7.86
CA LEU A 192 2.64 8.09 6.66
C LEU A 192 4.02 8.73 6.61
N ALA A 193 4.15 9.98 7.04
CA ALA A 193 5.43 10.67 7.14
C ALA A 193 6.39 9.99 8.13
N LYS A 194 5.88 9.36 9.19
CA LYS A 194 6.68 8.60 10.17
C LYS A 194 6.99 7.19 9.69
N ASP A 195 6.00 6.51 9.14
CA ASP A 195 6.09 5.09 8.77
C ASP A 195 6.81 4.88 7.42
N SER A 196 6.63 5.80 6.46
CA SER A 196 7.23 5.73 5.12
C SER A 196 7.41 7.12 4.48
N PRO A 197 8.54 7.80 4.74
CA PRO A 197 8.82 9.14 4.20
C PRO A 197 8.82 9.20 2.66
N GLU A 198 9.36 8.19 1.99
CA GLU A 198 9.42 8.13 0.52
C GLU A 198 8.02 8.08 -0.10
N PHE A 199 7.15 7.21 0.43
CA PHE A 199 5.77 7.10 -0.05
C PHE A 199 4.96 8.35 0.31
N PHE A 200 5.22 8.96 1.46
CA PHE A 200 4.61 10.25 1.83
C PHE A 200 4.87 11.34 0.77
N TYR A 201 6.12 11.51 0.32
CA TYR A 201 6.44 12.52 -0.70
C TYR A 201 5.84 12.17 -2.08
N GLU A 202 5.77 10.88 -2.44
CA GLU A 202 5.04 10.44 -3.64
C GLU A 202 3.55 10.76 -3.55
N THR A 203 2.90 10.52 -2.40
CA THR A 203 1.48 10.85 -2.18
C THR A 203 1.24 12.35 -2.29
N LEU A 204 2.09 13.18 -1.69
CA LEU A 204 2.00 14.64 -1.82
C LEU A 204 2.13 15.13 -3.26
N LYS A 205 2.99 14.48 -4.05
CA LYS A 205 3.22 14.84 -5.45
C LYS A 205 2.10 14.37 -6.37
N ASN A 206 1.59 13.15 -6.15
CA ASN A 206 0.62 12.50 -7.03
C ASN A 206 -0.82 12.91 -6.70
N PHE A 207 -1.17 13.02 -5.42
CA PHE A 207 -2.51 13.43 -4.98
C PHE A 207 -2.57 14.91 -4.66
N GLY A 208 -1.63 15.43 -3.86
CA GLY A 208 -1.66 16.85 -3.45
C GLY A 208 -1.31 17.86 -4.54
N GLY A 209 -0.83 17.39 -5.71
CA GLY A 209 -0.35 18.25 -6.79
C GLY A 209 0.87 19.08 -6.41
N LEU A 210 1.57 18.73 -5.32
CA LEU A 210 2.72 19.46 -4.81
C LEU A 210 3.93 19.10 -5.67
N SER A 211 4.20 19.90 -6.69
CA SER A 211 5.22 19.59 -7.71
C SER A 211 6.56 20.27 -7.48
N ASN A 212 6.63 21.27 -6.60
CA ASN A 212 7.86 22.01 -6.30
C ASN A 212 8.32 21.84 -4.85
N LEU A 213 9.61 22.05 -4.63
CA LEU A 213 10.25 21.85 -3.32
C LEU A 213 9.68 22.79 -2.24
N THR A 214 9.34 24.03 -2.60
CA THR A 214 8.80 25.02 -1.67
C THR A 214 7.43 24.60 -1.14
N MET A 215 6.56 24.07 -2.00
CA MET A 215 5.23 23.56 -1.63
C MET A 215 5.34 22.33 -0.74
N LEU A 216 6.21 21.38 -1.10
CA LEU A 216 6.49 20.22 -0.25
C LEU A 216 6.97 20.66 1.14
N MET A 217 7.98 21.53 1.19
CA MET A 217 8.57 22.00 2.45
C MET A 217 7.53 22.71 3.32
N ASN A 218 6.72 23.60 2.74
CA ASN A 218 5.68 24.32 3.46
C ASN A 218 4.62 23.36 4.01
N PHE A 219 4.15 22.41 3.19
CA PHE A 219 3.18 21.40 3.59
C PHE A 219 3.71 20.52 4.72
N THR A 220 4.90 19.93 4.56
CA THR A 220 5.49 19.04 5.56
C THR A 220 5.79 19.76 6.88
N THR A 221 6.24 21.02 6.82
CA THR A 221 6.48 21.84 8.02
C THR A 221 5.17 22.15 8.74
N ALA A 222 4.13 22.55 8.00
CA ALA A 222 2.82 22.82 8.58
C ALA A 222 2.20 21.55 9.19
N LEU A 223 2.31 20.41 8.51
CA LEU A 223 1.84 19.12 9.00
C LEU A 223 2.58 18.70 10.28
N HIS A 224 3.90 18.90 10.33
CA HIS A 224 4.68 18.64 11.54
C HIS A 224 4.24 19.51 12.70
N GLN A 225 4.03 20.82 12.47
CA GLN A 225 3.53 21.75 13.49
C GLN A 225 2.13 21.39 13.99
N LEU A 226 1.31 20.80 13.12
CA LEU A 226 -0.03 20.34 13.48
C LEU A 226 0.00 19.05 14.31
N SER A 227 0.98 18.17 14.06
CA SER A 227 1.13 16.87 14.71
C SER A 227 1.99 16.87 15.99
N SER A 228 2.61 18.00 16.31
CA SER A 228 3.53 18.20 17.43
C SER A 228 2.83 18.84 18.62
#